data_AF-K9X2B5-F1
#
_entry.id   AF-K9X2B5-F1
#
_cell.length_a   1.000
_cell.length_b   1.000
_cell.length_c   1.000
_cell.angle_alpha   90.00
_cell.angle_beta   90.00
_cell.angle_gamma   90.00
#
_symmetry.space_group_name_H-M   'P 1'
#
loop_
_entity.id
_entity.type
_entity.pdbx_description
1 polymer ?
#
loop_
_entity_poly.entity_id
_entity_poly.type
_entity_poly.pdbx_seq_one_letter_code
_entity_poly.pdbx_strand_id
1 'polypeptide(L)'
;MNKNIFIALTSSIVAVASIGASPLKSQAVTFDFQFDGTFDGTVTAPIVGAGTFSFDGDIADGTVALTSLANFDFSFNFVNGSSFTNTDIATPLANILVKVATIGSDRFVNFGGSGGGPRLGSIDFSNANFLTFQPNFGSLYGSTSSFGTYQGIEPADVTPTPVPEPGSILGLLGLSLGGLVAKNKKKLNPA
;
A
#
# COMPACT_ATOMS: atom_id res chain seq x y z
N MET A 1 50.97 -15.23 -58.14
CA MET A 1 51.20 -14.56 -56.83
C MET A 1 50.17 -13.44 -56.72
N ASN A 2 49.66 -13.19 -55.51
CA ASN A 2 48.57 -12.27 -55.13
C ASN A 2 47.15 -12.83 -55.11
N LYS A 3 46.85 -13.43 -53.96
CA LYS A 3 45.54 -13.55 -53.33
C LYS A 3 45.04 -12.15 -52.95
N ASN A 4 43.73 -11.92 -52.97
CA ASN A 4 42.97 -11.14 -51.99
C ASN A 4 41.47 -11.23 -52.31
N ILE A 5 40.82 -12.24 -51.73
CA ILE A 5 39.35 -12.32 -51.66
C ILE A 5 38.97 -11.64 -50.33
N PHE A 6 38.29 -10.49 -50.42
CA PHE A 6 37.64 -9.87 -49.26
C PHE A 6 36.37 -10.67 -48.94
N ILE A 7 36.39 -11.41 -47.82
CA ILE A 7 35.17 -11.97 -47.23
C ILE A 7 34.70 -10.97 -46.18
N ALA A 8 33.62 -10.25 -46.47
CA ALA A 8 32.91 -9.46 -45.49
C ALA A 8 32.02 -10.39 -44.64
N LEU A 9 32.45 -10.69 -43.42
CA LEU A 9 31.57 -11.29 -42.41
C LEU A 9 30.70 -10.19 -41.80
N THR A 10 29.43 -10.13 -42.21
CA THR A 10 28.41 -9.35 -41.51
C THR A 10 27.93 -10.16 -40.32
N SER A 11 28.47 -9.87 -39.14
CA SER A 11 27.95 -10.37 -37.86
C SER A 11 26.77 -9.49 -37.42
N SER A 12 25.56 -10.01 -37.56
CA SER A 12 24.36 -9.41 -36.97
C SER A 12 24.33 -9.71 -35.47
N ILE A 13 24.58 -8.71 -34.63
CA ILE A 13 24.36 -8.80 -33.18
C ILE A 13 22.86 -8.75 -32.95
N VAL A 14 22.27 -9.85 -32.47
CA VAL A 14 20.91 -9.84 -31.93
C VAL A 14 21.00 -9.25 -30.53
N ALA A 15 20.50 -8.03 -30.36
CA ALA A 15 20.31 -7.45 -29.04
C ALA A 15 19.14 -8.19 -28.35
N VAL A 16 19.46 -9.08 -27.42
CA VAL A 16 18.49 -9.60 -26.47
C VAL A 16 18.21 -8.48 -25.49
N ALA A 17 17.11 -7.75 -25.68
CA ALA A 17 16.58 -6.88 -24.65
C ALA A 17 16.09 -7.78 -23.51
N SER A 18 16.91 -7.95 -22.47
CA SER A 18 16.43 -8.45 -21.19
C SER A 18 15.41 -7.43 -20.68
N ILE A 19 14.12 -7.75 -20.78
CA ILE A 19 13.10 -7.07 -20.00
C ILE A 19 13.44 -7.45 -18.56
N GLY A 20 14.21 -6.60 -17.90
CA GLY A 20 14.27 -6.63 -16.45
C GLY A 20 12.85 -6.42 -15.99
N ALA A 21 12.18 -7.48 -15.57
CA ALA A 21 11.01 -7.35 -14.74
C ALA A 21 11.49 -6.60 -13.51
N SER A 22 11.31 -5.28 -13.50
CA SER A 22 11.20 -4.58 -12.22
C SER A 22 10.15 -5.37 -11.46
N PRO A 23 10.43 -5.92 -10.26
CA PRO A 23 9.35 -6.44 -9.45
C PRO A 23 8.33 -5.32 -9.37
N LEU A 24 7.09 -5.60 -9.78
CA LEU A 24 5.98 -4.71 -9.50
C LEU A 24 6.13 -4.32 -8.04
N LYS A 25 6.19 -3.01 -7.77
CA LYS A 25 6.23 -2.52 -6.39
C LYS A 25 5.10 -3.25 -5.67
N SER A 26 5.45 -3.99 -4.62
CA SER A 26 4.49 -4.66 -3.76
C SER A 26 3.40 -3.65 -3.42
N GLN A 27 2.14 -3.90 -3.83
CA GLN A 27 1.05 -2.97 -3.53
C GLN A 27 0.98 -2.84 -2.01
N ALA A 28 0.96 -1.62 -1.49
CA ALA A 28 0.87 -1.40 -0.06
C ALA A 28 -0.55 -1.77 0.41
N VAL A 29 -0.65 -2.66 1.39
CA VAL A 29 -1.91 -2.90 2.09
C VAL A 29 -2.15 -1.73 3.05
N THR A 30 -3.38 -1.22 3.06
CA THR A 30 -3.78 -0.11 3.92
C THR A 30 -5.07 -0.46 4.66
N PHE A 31 -5.00 -0.39 5.98
CA PHE A 31 -6.16 -0.48 6.86
C PHE A 31 -6.60 0.93 7.24
N ASP A 32 -7.86 1.25 6.94
CA ASP A 32 -8.51 2.48 7.37
C ASP A 32 -8.96 2.35 8.82
N PHE A 33 -8.57 3.31 9.65
CA PHE A 33 -8.88 3.36 11.06
C PHE A 33 -9.99 4.36 11.36
N GLN A 34 -10.90 3.95 12.23
CA GLN A 34 -11.87 4.81 12.88
C GLN A 34 -11.84 4.63 14.39
N PHE A 35 -12.13 5.71 15.12
CA PHE A 35 -12.15 5.77 16.57
C PHE A 35 -13.43 6.46 17.04
N ASP A 36 -14.12 5.88 18.02
CA ASP A 36 -15.31 6.47 18.65
C ASP A 36 -15.09 6.79 20.13
N GLY A 37 -16.15 7.24 20.83
CA GLY A 37 -16.12 7.51 22.27
C GLY A 37 -16.78 6.43 23.13
N THR A 38 -16.99 5.22 22.62
CA THR A 38 -17.84 4.18 23.24
C THR A 38 -17.08 2.87 23.47
N PHE A 39 -17.29 2.24 24.62
CA PHE A 39 -16.63 0.98 25.02
C PHE A 39 -17.51 -0.26 24.79
N ASP A 40 -18.07 -0.40 23.59
CA ASP A 40 -18.97 -1.50 23.25
C ASP A 40 -18.33 -2.52 22.29
N GLY A 41 -17.09 -2.28 21.85
CA GLY A 41 -16.37 -3.17 20.96
C GLY A 41 -16.78 -3.04 19.49
N THR A 42 -17.64 -2.07 19.16
CA THR A 42 -18.01 -1.72 17.78
C THR A 42 -17.80 -0.24 17.54
N VAL A 43 -17.19 0.15 16.42
CA VAL A 43 -17.09 1.58 16.12
C VAL A 43 -18.46 2.15 15.74
N THR A 44 -18.94 3.13 16.51
CA THR A 44 -20.21 3.81 16.28
C THR A 44 -20.03 5.32 16.24
N ALA A 45 -20.85 6.01 15.43
CA ALA A 45 -20.82 7.46 15.40
C ALA A 45 -21.28 8.04 16.76
N PRO A 46 -20.69 9.15 17.25
CA PRO A 46 -19.78 10.05 16.52
C PRO A 46 -18.32 9.56 16.49
N ILE A 47 -17.72 9.64 15.29
CA ILE A 47 -16.30 9.35 15.09
C ILE A 47 -15.47 10.53 15.62
N VAL A 48 -14.53 10.23 16.52
CA VAL A 48 -13.66 11.21 17.19
C VAL A 48 -12.22 11.18 16.67
N GLY A 49 -11.88 10.19 15.85
CA GLY A 49 -10.61 10.11 15.16
C GLY A 49 -10.66 9.16 13.98
N ALA A 50 -9.74 9.34 13.05
CA ALA A 50 -9.57 8.48 11.89
C ALA A 50 -8.10 8.45 11.45
N GLY A 51 -7.75 7.50 10.61
CA GLY A 51 -6.41 7.45 10.03
C GLY A 51 -6.13 6.16 9.31
N THR A 52 -4.86 5.81 9.18
CA THR A 52 -4.43 4.63 8.44
C THR A 52 -3.30 3.90 9.14
N PHE A 53 -3.26 2.59 8.94
CA PHE A 53 -2.08 1.77 9.14
C PHE A 53 -1.77 1.06 7.81
N SER A 54 -0.56 1.21 7.29
CA SER A 54 -0.17 0.61 6.02
C SER A 54 1.19 -0.07 6.08
N PHE A 55 1.47 -0.96 5.14
CA PHE A 55 2.80 -1.55 4.93
C PHE A 55 2.90 -2.08 3.49
N ASP A 56 4.14 -2.27 3.01
CA ASP A 56 4.38 -2.80 1.67
C ASP A 56 4.09 -4.30 1.60
N GLY A 57 3.32 -4.70 0.59
CA GLY A 57 2.90 -6.08 0.38
C GLY A 57 1.73 -6.50 1.24
N ASP A 58 1.53 -7.81 1.27
CA ASP A 58 0.39 -8.43 1.91
C ASP A 58 0.83 -9.59 2.79
N ILE A 59 0.08 -9.82 3.86
CA ILE A 59 0.29 -10.93 4.81
C ILE A 59 -0.98 -11.77 4.89
N ALA A 60 -0.84 -13.07 5.07
CA ALA A 60 -2.01 -13.91 5.36
C ALA A 60 -2.60 -13.56 6.74
N ASP A 61 -3.85 -13.97 6.96
CA ASP A 61 -4.46 -13.98 8.29
C ASP A 61 -3.53 -14.66 9.31
N GLY A 62 -3.38 -14.04 10.47
CA GLY A 62 -2.48 -14.50 11.50
C GLY A 62 -1.84 -13.35 12.29
N THR A 63 -0.83 -13.71 13.06
CA THR A 63 -0.09 -12.78 13.91
C THR A 63 1.37 -12.72 13.46
N VAL A 64 1.87 -11.51 13.25
CA VAL A 64 3.27 -11.24 12.87
C VAL A 64 3.86 -10.13 13.75
N ALA A 65 5.19 -10.02 13.79
CA ALA A 65 5.83 -8.88 14.45
C ALA A 65 5.66 -7.62 13.59
N LEU A 66 5.46 -6.46 14.23
CA LEU A 66 5.39 -5.18 13.48
C LEU A 66 6.67 -4.96 12.64
N THR A 67 7.81 -5.36 13.19
CA THR A 67 9.13 -5.22 12.56
C THR A 67 9.33 -6.11 11.33
N SER A 68 8.49 -7.12 11.09
CA SER A 68 8.54 -7.90 9.85
C SER A 68 7.77 -7.25 8.69
N LEU A 69 7.02 -6.18 8.94
CA LEU A 69 6.26 -5.45 7.94
C LEU A 69 7.15 -4.38 7.30
N ALA A 70 7.39 -4.50 6.00
CA ALA A 70 8.23 -3.56 5.27
C ALA A 70 7.53 -2.20 5.15
N ASN A 71 8.26 -1.11 5.41
CA ASN A 71 7.78 0.26 5.27
C ASN A 71 6.42 0.50 5.96
N PHE A 72 6.21 -0.08 7.14
CA PHE A 72 4.97 0.16 7.88
C PHE A 72 4.84 1.65 8.23
N ASP A 73 3.61 2.16 8.20
CA ASP A 73 3.31 3.56 8.51
C ASP A 73 1.98 3.69 9.25
N PHE A 74 2.00 4.51 10.30
CA PHE A 74 0.85 4.94 11.07
C PHE A 74 0.59 6.41 10.79
N SER A 75 -0.68 6.77 10.55
CA SER A 75 -1.11 8.15 10.43
C SER A 75 -2.50 8.31 11.01
N PHE A 76 -2.59 8.75 12.27
CA PHE A 76 -3.84 8.95 12.99
C PHE A 76 -4.08 10.42 13.31
N ASN A 77 -5.33 10.85 13.16
CA ASN A 77 -5.76 12.22 13.41
C ASN A 77 -7.08 12.22 14.20
N PHE A 78 -7.16 13.05 15.23
CA PHE A 78 -8.33 13.17 16.09
C PHE A 78 -8.97 14.55 15.93
N VAL A 79 -10.28 14.64 16.17
CA VAL A 79 -11.07 15.88 16.02
C VAL A 79 -10.61 17.00 16.96
N ASN A 80 -9.90 16.66 18.04
CA ASN A 80 -9.31 17.62 18.97
C ASN A 80 -7.98 18.22 18.48
N GLY A 81 -7.52 17.83 17.29
CA GLY A 81 -6.26 18.27 16.69
C GLY A 81 -5.03 17.44 17.06
N SER A 82 -5.18 16.39 17.88
CA SER A 82 -4.08 15.45 18.13
C SER A 82 -3.79 14.61 16.88
N SER A 83 -2.52 14.37 16.60
CA SER A 83 -2.06 13.46 15.55
C SER A 83 -0.97 12.53 16.06
N PHE A 84 -0.88 11.33 15.48
CA PHE A 84 0.12 10.33 15.84
C PHE A 84 0.65 9.62 14.59
N THR A 85 1.97 9.43 14.55
CA THR A 85 2.71 8.79 13.47
C THR A 85 3.76 7.82 14.02
N ASN A 86 4.53 7.18 13.13
CA ASN A 86 5.64 6.30 13.53
C ASN A 86 6.64 6.95 14.50
N THR A 87 6.89 8.27 14.37
CA THR A 87 7.85 8.97 15.24
C THR A 87 7.35 9.10 16.67
N ASP A 88 6.04 8.97 16.89
CA ASP A 88 5.42 9.09 18.19
C ASP A 88 5.35 7.75 18.94
N ILE A 89 5.73 6.61 18.32
CA ILE A 89 5.67 5.30 18.96
C ILE A 89 6.63 5.26 20.16
N ALA A 90 6.06 5.01 21.34
CA ALA A 90 6.77 4.91 22.60
C ALA A 90 6.98 3.45 23.05
N THR A 91 6.19 2.50 22.54
CA THR A 91 6.42 1.07 22.78
C THR A 91 7.60 0.57 21.94
N PRO A 92 8.56 -0.20 22.50
CA PRO A 92 9.64 -0.78 21.71
C PRO A 92 9.10 -1.61 20.54
N LEU A 93 9.54 -1.34 19.30
CA LEU A 93 9.01 -1.98 18.09
C LEU A 93 9.07 -3.51 18.12
N ALA A 94 10.10 -4.07 18.77
CA ALA A 94 10.27 -5.52 18.93
C ALA A 94 9.19 -6.18 19.81
N ASN A 95 8.45 -5.39 20.59
CA ASN A 95 7.42 -5.87 21.51
C ASN A 95 6.01 -5.82 20.91
N ILE A 96 5.86 -5.28 19.69
CA ILE A 96 4.56 -5.04 19.07
C ILE A 96 4.25 -6.16 18.08
N LEU A 97 3.07 -6.75 18.23
CA LEU A 97 2.52 -7.73 17.29
C LEU A 97 1.32 -7.13 16.55
N VAL A 98 1.20 -7.49 15.29
CA VAL A 98 0.06 -7.16 14.42
C VAL A 98 -0.70 -8.44 14.15
N LYS A 99 -2.02 -8.43 14.36
CA LYS A 99 -2.91 -9.52 13.99
C LYS A 99 -3.82 -9.05 12.88
N VAL A 100 -3.83 -9.78 11.78
CA VAL A 100 -4.80 -9.62 10.69
C VAL A 100 -5.77 -10.81 10.71
N ALA A 101 -7.06 -10.53 10.55
CA ALA A 101 -8.09 -11.55 10.44
C ALA A 101 -9.16 -11.13 9.43
N THR A 102 -9.61 -12.07 8.61
CA THR A 102 -10.70 -11.86 7.66
C THR A 102 -12.03 -12.24 8.29
N ILE A 103 -13.02 -11.34 8.25
CA ILE A 103 -14.39 -11.59 8.70
C ILE A 103 -15.33 -11.24 7.54
N GLY A 104 -15.99 -12.25 6.98
CA GLY A 104 -16.72 -12.07 5.73
C GLY A 104 -15.74 -11.78 4.59
N SER A 105 -15.87 -10.61 3.96
CA SER A 105 -14.97 -10.15 2.92
C SER A 105 -13.87 -9.21 3.43
N ASP A 106 -14.07 -8.60 4.58
CA ASP A 106 -13.22 -7.51 5.06
C ASP A 106 -12.10 -8.04 5.95
N ARG A 107 -10.95 -7.37 5.89
CA ARG A 107 -9.80 -7.69 6.73
C ARG A 107 -9.69 -6.68 7.86
N PHE A 108 -9.47 -7.20 9.06
CA PHE A 108 -9.36 -6.42 10.28
C PHE A 108 -7.96 -6.52 10.83
N VAL A 109 -7.45 -5.40 11.36
CA VAL A 109 -6.16 -5.37 12.05
C VAL A 109 -6.32 -4.96 13.51
N ASN A 110 -5.64 -5.68 14.39
CA ASN A 110 -5.53 -5.35 15.81
C ASN A 110 -4.08 -5.48 16.29
N PHE A 111 -3.76 -4.77 17.37
CA PHE A 111 -2.40 -4.74 17.93
C PHE A 111 -2.32 -5.50 19.26
N GLY A 112 -1.23 -6.24 19.44
CA GLY A 112 -0.92 -7.01 20.64
C GLY A 112 0.58 -7.00 20.93
N GLY A 113 1.02 -8.01 21.68
CA GLY A 113 2.42 -8.17 22.06
C GLY A 113 2.67 -7.99 23.55
N SER A 114 3.94 -7.83 23.93
CA SER A 114 4.37 -7.74 25.34
C SER A 114 4.28 -6.33 25.92
N GLY A 115 3.95 -5.33 25.10
CA GLY A 115 3.85 -3.93 25.52
C GLY A 115 5.21 -3.33 25.89
N GLY A 116 5.25 -2.57 26.99
CA GLY A 116 6.47 -1.91 27.48
C GLY A 116 6.59 -0.43 27.12
N GLY A 117 5.53 0.16 26.55
CA GLY A 117 5.36 1.60 26.49
C GLY A 117 4.82 2.18 27.81
N PRO A 118 4.75 3.52 27.92
CA PRO A 118 4.39 4.23 29.16
C PRO A 118 2.94 4.04 29.63
N ARG A 119 2.05 3.46 28.82
CA ARG A 119 0.62 3.29 29.14
C ARG A 119 0.18 1.83 29.18
N LEU A 120 1.13 0.90 29.16
CA LEU A 120 0.88 -0.54 29.26
C LEU A 120 -0.01 -1.10 28.14
N GLY A 121 -0.20 -0.34 27.05
CA GLY A 121 -0.92 -0.79 25.87
C GLY A 121 -0.11 -1.76 25.02
N SER A 122 -0.76 -2.34 24.01
CA SER A 122 -0.08 -3.11 22.96
C SER A 122 0.81 -2.22 22.10
N ILE A 123 0.31 -1.03 21.77
CA ILE A 123 1.08 0.09 21.23
C ILE A 123 0.73 1.33 22.04
N ASP A 124 1.75 2.12 22.35
CA ASP A 124 1.62 3.46 22.93
C ASP A 124 2.27 4.46 21.97
N PHE A 125 1.56 5.53 21.68
CA PHE A 125 2.09 6.74 21.05
C PHE A 125 2.15 7.87 22.08
N SER A 126 3.23 8.64 22.06
CA SER A 126 3.47 9.73 22.99
C SER A 126 4.14 10.91 22.30
N ASN A 127 3.46 12.05 22.30
CA ASN A 127 4.01 13.37 22.02
C ASN A 127 3.50 14.35 23.09
N ALA A 128 3.04 15.55 22.71
CA ALA A 128 2.29 16.42 23.63
C ALA A 128 0.97 15.78 24.11
N ASN A 129 0.49 14.77 23.38
CA ASN A 129 -0.69 13.96 23.67
C ASN A 129 -0.31 12.48 23.76
N PHE A 130 -1.30 11.63 24.01
CA PHE A 130 -1.12 10.18 23.94
C PHE A 130 -2.23 9.47 23.18
N LEU A 131 -1.87 8.31 22.65
CA LEU A 131 -2.77 7.28 22.15
C LEU A 131 -2.22 5.93 22.63
N THR A 132 -3.09 5.03 23.09
CA THR A 132 -2.72 3.69 23.51
C THR A 132 -3.80 2.70 23.09
N PHE A 133 -3.40 1.52 22.65
CA PHE A 133 -4.31 0.43 22.29
C PHE A 133 -4.34 -0.64 23.38
N GLN A 134 -5.51 -1.22 23.59
CA GLN A 134 -5.71 -2.33 24.52
C GLN A 134 -4.72 -3.48 24.22
N PRO A 135 -4.13 -4.10 25.26
CA PRO A 135 -3.34 -5.32 25.11
C PRO A 135 -4.13 -6.52 24.55
N ASN A 136 -3.41 -7.54 24.09
CA ASN A 136 -3.98 -8.82 23.65
C ASN A 136 -4.94 -8.73 22.44
N PHE A 137 -4.65 -7.87 21.46
CA PHE A 137 -5.43 -7.75 20.22
C PHE A 137 -6.88 -7.31 20.44
N GLY A 138 -7.15 -6.55 21.51
CA GLY A 138 -8.48 -5.98 21.75
C GLY A 138 -8.74 -4.72 20.92
N SER A 139 -10.01 -4.32 20.90
CA SER A 139 -10.53 -3.20 20.10
C SER A 139 -10.66 -1.88 20.86
N LEU A 140 -10.26 -1.83 22.13
CA LEU A 140 -10.32 -0.58 22.90
C LEU A 140 -9.06 0.27 22.71
N TYR A 141 -9.24 1.58 22.81
CA TYR A 141 -8.14 2.54 22.85
C TYR A 141 -8.36 3.58 23.96
N GLY A 142 -7.26 4.24 24.35
CA GLY A 142 -7.29 5.44 25.16
C GLY A 142 -6.46 6.54 24.52
N SER A 143 -6.91 7.78 24.63
CA SER A 143 -6.20 8.96 24.16
C SER A 143 -6.36 10.11 25.15
N THR A 144 -5.62 11.21 24.95
CA THR A 144 -5.76 12.42 25.80
C THR A 144 -7.20 12.91 25.91
N SER A 145 -7.98 12.83 24.82
CA SER A 145 -9.29 13.44 24.70
C SER A 145 -10.47 12.48 24.75
N SER A 146 -10.23 11.18 24.54
CA SER A 146 -11.29 10.17 24.42
C SER A 146 -10.78 8.78 24.77
N PHE A 147 -11.70 7.93 25.19
CA PHE A 147 -11.51 6.49 25.28
C PHE A 147 -12.71 5.82 24.63
N GLY A 148 -12.49 4.70 23.95
CA GLY A 148 -13.56 4.02 23.25
C GLY A 148 -13.06 2.85 22.42
N THR A 149 -13.75 2.59 21.32
CA THR A 149 -13.45 1.51 20.39
C THR A 149 -12.73 2.07 19.17
N TYR A 150 -11.76 1.32 18.67
CA TYR A 150 -11.16 1.53 17.36
C TYR A 150 -11.40 0.32 16.47
N GLN A 151 -11.34 0.55 15.17
CA GLN A 151 -11.42 -0.48 14.16
C GLN A 151 -10.51 -0.10 13.01
N GLY A 152 -9.60 -1.02 12.63
CA GLY A 152 -8.79 -0.92 11.42
C GLY A 152 -9.30 -1.92 10.39
N ILE A 153 -9.78 -1.44 9.23
CA ILE A 153 -10.39 -2.28 8.19
C ILE A 153 -9.69 -2.03 6.85
N GLU A 154 -9.34 -3.10 6.16
CA GLU A 154 -9.15 -3.09 4.72
C GLU A 154 -10.39 -3.75 4.10
N PRO A 155 -11.29 -2.98 3.46
CA PRO A 155 -12.47 -3.53 2.84
C PRO A 155 -12.07 -4.43 1.67
N ALA A 156 -12.80 -5.52 1.43
CA ALA A 156 -12.63 -6.24 0.18
C ALA A 156 -12.85 -5.29 -0.98
N ASP A 157 -11.84 -5.25 -1.86
CA ASP A 157 -11.75 -4.46 -3.08
C ASP A 157 -13.14 -4.20 -3.72
N VAL A 158 -13.75 -3.04 -3.42
CA VAL A 158 -14.85 -2.50 -4.21
C VAL A 158 -14.21 -2.01 -5.50
N THR A 159 -14.01 -2.94 -6.44
CA THR A 159 -13.44 -2.77 -7.80
C THR A 159 -12.86 -1.38 -8.03
N PRO A 160 -11.53 -1.20 -8.02
CA PRO A 160 -10.93 0.08 -8.35
C PRO A 160 -11.44 0.45 -9.74
N THR A 161 -11.98 1.66 -9.92
CA THR A 161 -12.21 2.19 -11.26
C THR A 161 -10.91 2.00 -12.04
N PRO A 162 -10.90 1.28 -13.18
CA PRO A 162 -9.67 0.92 -13.84
C PRO A 162 -8.89 2.19 -14.14
N VAL A 163 -7.72 2.34 -13.49
CA VAL A 163 -6.76 3.37 -13.85
C VAL A 163 -6.36 3.07 -15.30
N PRO A 164 -6.58 3.99 -16.26
CA PRO A 164 -6.17 3.74 -17.63
C PRO A 164 -4.66 3.51 -17.66
N GLU A 165 -4.24 2.30 -17.99
CA GLU A 165 -2.81 2.05 -18.17
C GLU A 165 -2.28 2.97 -19.29
N PRO A 166 -1.07 3.56 -19.14
CA PRO A 166 -0.45 4.41 -20.15
C PRO A 166 -0.34 3.76 -21.54
N GLY A 167 -0.43 2.43 -21.61
CA GLY A 167 -0.46 1.66 -22.87
C GLY A 167 -1.69 1.95 -23.75
N SER A 168 -2.79 2.45 -23.18
CA SER A 168 -4.01 2.77 -23.94
C SER A 168 -3.82 4.00 -24.86
N ILE A 169 -2.89 4.89 -24.51
CA ILE A 169 -2.58 6.11 -25.29
C ILE A 169 -1.69 5.78 -26.49
N LEU A 170 -0.80 4.78 -26.37
CA LEU A 170 0.04 4.29 -27.47
C LEU A 170 -0.76 3.49 -28.52
N GLY A 171 -1.82 2.79 -28.11
CA GLY A 171 -2.74 2.11 -29.02
C GLY A 171 -3.50 3.05 -29.97
N LEU A 172 -3.95 4.22 -29.47
CA LEU A 172 -4.62 5.23 -30.30
C LEU A 172 -3.65 6.04 -31.19
N LEU A 173 -2.39 6.21 -30.77
CA LEU A 173 -1.36 6.85 -31.60
C LEU A 173 -0.84 5.93 -32.72
N GLY A 174 -0.84 4.60 -32.52
CA GLY A 174 -0.45 3.63 -33.55
C GLY A 174 -1.45 3.55 -34.72
N LEU A 175 -2.74 3.72 -34.46
CA LEU A 175 -3.78 3.69 -35.49
C LEU A 175 -3.84 4.97 -36.34
N SER A 176 -3.37 6.11 -35.82
CA SER A 176 -3.38 7.39 -36.54
C SER A 176 -2.21 7.56 -37.51
N LEU A 177 -1.08 6.86 -37.32
CA LEU A 177 0.04 6.86 -38.29
C LEU A 177 -0.11 5.82 -39.42
N GLY A 178 -0.83 4.71 -39.21
CA GLY A 178 -1.12 3.74 -40.27
C GLY A 178 -2.00 4.28 -41.40
N GLY A 179 -2.89 5.24 -41.10
CA GLY A 179 -3.78 5.87 -42.07
C GLY A 179 -3.11 6.90 -43.00
N LEU A 180 -1.96 7.46 -42.60
CA LEU A 180 -1.30 8.53 -43.37
C LEU A 180 -0.41 8.00 -44.51
N VAL A 181 0.14 6.77 -44.38
CA VAL A 181 1.04 6.19 -45.39
C VAL A 181 0.29 5.60 -46.59
N ALA A 182 -0.97 5.19 -46.41
CA ALA A 182 -1.78 4.60 -47.50
C ALA A 182 -2.25 5.61 -48.56
N LYS A 183 -2.21 6.92 -48.29
CA LYS A 183 -2.69 7.96 -49.22
C LYS A 183 -1.70 8.34 -50.33
N ASN A 184 -0.41 7.99 -50.21
CA ASN A 184 0.61 8.41 -51.18
C ASN A 184 0.93 7.38 -52.28
N LYS A 185 0.23 6.24 -52.36
CA LYS A 185 0.46 5.21 -53.41
C LYS A 185 -0.58 5.19 -54.54
N LYS A 186 -1.47 6.18 -54.64
CA LYS A 186 -2.39 6.31 -55.79
C LYS A 186 -2.22 7.65 -56.48
N LYS A 187 -1.11 7.80 -57.20
CA LYS A 187 -1.02 8.60 -58.43
C LYS A 187 0.31 8.29 -59.11
N LEU A 188 0.28 7.40 -60.08
CA LEU A 188 0.74 7.60 -61.46
C LEU A 188 0.60 6.27 -62.20
N ASN A 189 -0.47 6.11 -62.96
CA ASN A 189 -0.48 5.21 -64.12
C ASN A 189 -0.11 6.05 -65.34
N PRO A 190 0.72 5.53 -66.26
CA PRO A 190 0.94 6.13 -67.57
C PRO A 190 -0.21 5.76 -68.54
N ALA A 191 -0.56 6.70 -69.40
CA ALA A 191 -1.16 6.49 -70.71
C ALA A 191 -0.45 7.44 -71.68
#